data_AF-A0A0D8HIQ4-F1
#
_entry.id   AF-A0A0D8HIQ4-F1
#
_cell.length_a   1.000
_cell.length_b   1.000
_cell.length_c   1.000
_cell.angle_alpha   90.00
_cell.angle_beta   90.00
_cell.angle_gamma   90.00
#
_symmetry.space_group_name_H-M   'P 1'
#
loop_
_entity.id
_entity.type
_entity.pdbx_description
1 polymer ?
#
loop_
_entity_poly.entity_id
_entity_poly.type
_entity_poly.pdbx_seq_one_letter_code
_entity_poly.pdbx_strand_id
1 'polypeptide(L)'
;MFIGRQNMDVTKTGDPMKAIKHFLHRDHESDDGFTLIELMVVVLIMGILMAIAIPTFLGAQSGAQNAAAKSDVTNALTAAKSYFTNNSGTYSGLTTSDMKSLEPSLTYVATVLASGAYAPSTVAVASDGSGGICLTELSKTGIYYGVYDPGNGAIKYMNGTTSPWCGTSYALTAWTE
;
A
#
# COMPACT_ATOMS: atom_id res chain seq x y z
N MET A 1 -48.40 41.75 -78.42
CA MET A 1 -47.13 41.04 -78.21
C MET A 1 -46.99 40.82 -76.71
N PHE A 2 -46.73 39.56 -76.35
CA PHE A 2 -46.38 38.99 -75.04
C PHE A 2 -45.77 39.99 -74.02
N ILE A 3 -45.97 39.89 -72.70
CA ILE A 3 -45.59 38.76 -71.84
C ILE A 3 -46.50 38.68 -70.60
N GLY A 4 -47.05 37.50 -70.33
CA GLY A 4 -47.78 37.19 -69.11
C GLY A 4 -46.85 37.06 -67.90
N ARG A 5 -47.23 37.69 -66.79
CA ARG A 5 -46.67 37.45 -65.45
C ARG A 5 -46.74 35.95 -65.13
N GLN A 6 -45.59 35.31 -64.95
CA GLN A 6 -45.50 34.00 -64.30
C GLN A 6 -45.87 34.22 -62.82
N ASN A 7 -47.03 33.69 -62.45
CA ASN A 7 -47.46 33.55 -61.06
C ASN A 7 -46.43 32.63 -60.37
N MET A 8 -45.57 33.16 -59.49
CA MET A 8 -44.79 32.31 -58.61
C MET A 8 -45.76 31.67 -57.62
N ASP A 9 -46.13 30.44 -57.93
CA ASP A 9 -46.85 29.56 -57.03
C ASP A 9 -45.98 29.33 -55.78
N VAL A 10 -46.37 29.96 -54.67
CA VAL A 10 -45.78 29.77 -53.33
C VAL A 10 -46.30 28.46 -52.75
N THR A 11 -46.12 27.36 -53.45
CA THR A 11 -46.45 26.02 -52.96
C THR A 11 -45.45 24.98 -53.47
N LYS A 12 -44.17 25.21 -53.19
CA LYS A 12 -43.24 24.12 -52.86
C LYS A 12 -42.98 24.10 -51.35
N THR A 13 -44.06 24.07 -50.57
CA THR A 13 -43.99 23.44 -49.25
C THR A 13 -43.79 21.96 -49.54
N GLY A 14 -42.52 21.53 -49.58
CA GLY A 14 -42.22 20.12 -49.54
C GLY A 14 -42.94 19.56 -48.33
N ASP A 15 -43.87 18.63 -48.56
CA ASP A 15 -44.65 18.01 -47.50
C ASP A 15 -43.70 17.60 -46.37
N PRO A 16 -43.78 18.23 -45.17
CA PRO A 16 -42.90 17.90 -44.06
C PRO A 16 -43.05 16.42 -43.67
N MET A 17 -44.17 15.81 -44.07
CA MET A 17 -44.49 14.41 -43.86
C MET A 17 -43.57 13.45 -44.63
N LYS A 18 -42.96 13.85 -45.76
CA LYS A 18 -42.04 13.00 -46.53
C LYS A 18 -40.63 12.98 -45.94
N ALA A 19 -40.19 14.09 -45.35
CA ALA A 19 -38.91 14.18 -44.63
C ALA A 19 -38.94 13.35 -43.34
N ILE A 20 -40.07 13.32 -42.64
CA ILE A 20 -40.25 12.54 -41.40
C ILE A 20 -40.30 11.02 -41.68
N LYS A 21 -40.79 10.61 -42.85
CA LYS A 21 -40.91 9.18 -43.21
C LYS A 21 -39.56 8.45 -43.32
N HIS A 22 -38.46 9.18 -43.60
CA HIS A 22 -37.13 8.59 -43.73
C HIS A 22 -36.41 8.39 -42.38
N PHE A 23 -36.81 9.11 -41.33
CA PHE A 23 -36.23 8.96 -39.98
C PHE A 23 -36.79 7.78 -39.18
N LEU A 24 -37.76 7.03 -39.72
CA LEU A 24 -38.42 5.94 -39.00
C LEU A 24 -37.91 4.54 -39.38
N HIS A 25 -36.96 4.42 -40.31
CA HIS A 25 -36.23 3.16 -40.54
C HIS A 25 -34.88 3.26 -39.85
N ARG A 26 -34.89 3.11 -38.52
CA ARG A 26 -33.70 2.68 -37.80
C ARG A 26 -33.71 1.16 -37.88
N ASP A 27 -32.82 0.61 -38.69
CA ASP A 27 -32.53 -0.82 -38.69
C ASP A 27 -32.27 -1.23 -37.23
N HIS A 28 -33.13 -2.12 -36.73
CA HIS A 28 -32.86 -2.88 -35.52
C HIS A 28 -31.71 -3.82 -35.88
N GLU A 29 -30.47 -3.33 -35.82
CA GLU A 29 -29.34 -4.20 -35.60
C GLU A 29 -29.65 -4.98 -34.33
N SER A 30 -29.63 -6.30 -34.42
CA SER A 30 -29.91 -7.19 -33.31
C SER A 30 -28.94 -6.90 -32.18
N ASP A 31 -29.35 -6.09 -31.21
CA ASP A 31 -28.71 -5.99 -29.91
C ASP A 31 -28.89 -7.35 -29.22
N ASP A 32 -27.99 -8.29 -29.54
CA ASP A 32 -27.81 -9.54 -28.81
C ASP A 32 -27.31 -9.18 -27.40
N GLY A 33 -28.25 -8.87 -26.52
CA GLY A 33 -27.99 -8.64 -25.11
C GLY A 33 -27.53 -9.92 -24.42
N PHE A 34 -26.47 -9.81 -23.61
CA PHE A 34 -26.01 -10.89 -22.73
C PHE A 34 -27.18 -11.48 -21.95
N THR A 35 -27.29 -12.80 -21.98
CA THR A 35 -28.37 -13.49 -21.28
C THR A 35 -28.11 -13.43 -19.76
N LEU A 36 -29.17 -13.31 -18.94
CA LEU A 36 -29.02 -13.33 -17.48
C LEU A 36 -28.34 -14.61 -16.98
N ILE A 37 -28.54 -15.72 -17.68
CA ILE A 37 -27.91 -17.00 -17.34
C ILE A 37 -26.39 -16.98 -17.57
N GLU A 38 -25.92 -16.28 -18.60
CA GLU A 38 -24.50 -16.14 -18.91
C GLU A 38 -23.78 -15.36 -17.80
N LEU A 39 -24.40 -14.28 -17.32
CA LEU A 39 -23.86 -13.53 -16.19
C LEU A 39 -23.92 -14.34 -14.89
N MET A 40 -24.95 -15.15 -14.68
CA MET A 40 -25.08 -16.02 -13.50
C MET A 40 -23.98 -17.08 -13.42
N VAL A 41 -23.66 -17.76 -14.52
CA VAL A 41 -22.60 -18.78 -14.53
C VAL A 41 -21.22 -18.14 -14.29
N VAL A 42 -20.97 -16.94 -14.81
CA VAL A 42 -19.70 -16.22 -14.59
C VAL A 42 -19.51 -15.89 -13.12
N VAL A 43 -20.51 -15.32 -12.45
CA VAL A 43 -20.37 -14.98 -11.02
C VAL A 43 -20.29 -16.23 -10.15
N LEU A 44 -20.91 -17.34 -10.57
CA LEU A 44 -20.78 -18.65 -9.90
C LEU A 44 -19.34 -19.17 -9.97
N ILE A 45 -18.72 -19.16 -11.15
CA ILE A 45 -17.33 -19.61 -11.30
C ILE A 45 -16.38 -18.66 -10.57
N MET A 46 -16.58 -17.34 -10.65
CA MET A 46 -15.81 -16.36 -9.88
C MET A 46 -15.94 -16.59 -8.37
N GLY A 47 -17.12 -16.96 -7.89
CA GLY A 47 -17.34 -17.32 -6.48
C GLY A 47 -16.52 -18.53 -6.03
N ILE A 48 -16.44 -19.58 -6.86
CA ILE A 48 -15.62 -20.77 -6.57
C ILE A 48 -14.13 -20.40 -6.49
N LEU A 49 -13.65 -19.59 -7.44
CA LEU A 49 -12.25 -19.14 -7.45
C LEU A 49 -11.93 -18.27 -6.24
N MET A 50 -12.82 -17.32 -5.88
CA MET A 50 -12.64 -16.45 -4.72
C MET A 50 -12.58 -17.22 -3.40
N ALA A 51 -13.38 -18.28 -3.25
CA ALA A 51 -13.38 -19.10 -2.03
C ALA A 51 -12.00 -19.70 -1.70
N ILE A 52 -11.21 -20.06 -2.72
CA ILE A 52 -9.85 -20.59 -2.56
C ILE A 52 -8.80 -19.46 -2.51
N ALA A 53 -9.01 -18.40 -3.29
CA ALA A 53 -8.05 -17.32 -3.42
C ALA A 53 -7.96 -16.42 -2.18
N ILE A 54 -9.09 -16.15 -1.49
CA ILE A 54 -9.11 -15.23 -0.33
C ILE A 54 -8.21 -15.71 0.83
N PRO A 55 -8.33 -16.95 1.37
CA PRO A 55 -7.52 -17.36 2.51
C PRO A 55 -6.03 -17.41 2.18
N THR A 56 -5.67 -17.83 0.97
CA THR A 56 -4.28 -17.88 0.51
C THR A 56 -3.70 -16.48 0.33
N PHE A 57 -4.47 -15.54 -0.24
CA PHE A 57 -4.08 -14.15 -0.38
C PHE A 57 -3.86 -13.46 0.98
N LEU A 58 -4.73 -13.71 1.98
CA LEU A 58 -4.57 -13.14 3.32
C LEU A 58 -3.30 -13.64 4.03
N GLY A 59 -2.96 -14.93 3.86
CA GLY A 59 -1.69 -15.47 4.36
C GLY A 59 -0.46 -14.88 3.68
N ALA A 60 -0.50 -14.72 2.36
CA ALA A 60 0.58 -14.06 1.62
C ALA A 60 0.75 -12.59 2.03
N GLN A 61 -0.36 -11.88 2.23
CA GLN A 61 -0.36 -10.48 2.66
C GLN A 61 0.22 -10.32 4.07
N SER A 62 -0.13 -11.18 5.02
CA SER A 62 0.43 -11.12 6.38
C SER A 62 1.93 -11.46 6.39
N GLY A 63 2.36 -12.44 5.61
CA GLY A 63 3.78 -12.74 5.40
C GLY A 63 4.55 -11.57 4.82
N ALA A 64 4.00 -10.88 3.81
CA ALA A 64 4.59 -9.69 3.21
C ALA A 64 4.69 -8.52 4.21
N GLN A 65 3.67 -8.31 5.05
CA GLN A 65 3.70 -7.27 6.10
C GLN A 65 4.76 -7.55 7.17
N ASN A 66 4.98 -8.81 7.52
CA ASN A 66 6.04 -9.20 8.45
C ASN A 66 7.44 -9.02 7.83
N ALA A 67 7.60 -9.42 6.57
CA ALA A 67 8.84 -9.26 5.83
C ALA A 67 9.20 -7.78 5.64
N ALA A 68 8.20 -6.92 5.37
CA ALA A 68 8.38 -5.48 5.29
C ALA A 68 8.93 -4.91 6.60
N ALA A 69 8.30 -5.19 7.74
CA ALA A 69 8.78 -4.71 9.05
C ALA A 69 10.20 -5.22 9.39
N LYS A 70 10.51 -6.48 9.06
CA LYS A 70 11.87 -7.04 9.19
C LYS A 70 12.89 -6.28 8.30
N SER A 71 12.51 -5.94 7.08
CA SER A 71 13.34 -5.20 6.13
C SER A 71 13.58 -3.76 6.61
N ASP A 72 12.51 -3.09 7.04
CA ASP A 72 12.54 -1.69 7.46
C ASP A 72 13.46 -1.49 8.67
N VAL A 73 13.40 -2.39 9.67
CA VAL A 73 14.31 -2.35 10.83
C VAL A 73 15.77 -2.63 10.42
N THR A 74 16.01 -3.54 9.48
CA THR A 74 17.37 -3.84 8.97
C THR A 74 17.95 -2.69 8.16
N ASN A 75 17.12 -2.01 7.36
CA ASN A 75 17.50 -0.81 6.62
C ASN A 75 17.81 0.33 7.58
N ALA A 76 16.97 0.53 8.60
CA ALA A 76 17.23 1.50 9.67
C ALA A 76 18.53 1.20 10.43
N LEU A 77 18.85 -0.08 10.68
CA LEU A 77 20.13 -0.47 11.29
C LEU A 77 21.32 -0.09 10.40
N THR A 78 21.19 -0.31 9.09
CA THR A 78 22.23 0.07 8.13
C THR A 78 22.47 1.57 8.15
N ALA A 79 21.39 2.37 8.17
CA ALA A 79 21.46 3.81 8.34
C ALA A 79 22.12 4.21 9.68
N ALA A 80 21.74 3.56 10.78
CA ALA A 80 22.36 3.76 12.09
C ALA A 80 23.85 3.47 12.05
N LYS A 81 24.29 2.38 11.42
CA LYS A 81 25.71 2.04 11.29
C LYS A 81 26.50 3.08 10.49
N SER A 82 25.88 3.70 9.49
CA SER A 82 26.48 4.85 8.78
C SER A 82 26.71 6.02 9.73
N TYR A 83 25.75 6.33 10.61
CA TYR A 83 25.95 7.34 11.66
C TYR A 83 27.08 6.93 12.64
N PHE A 84 27.07 5.70 13.13
CA PHE A 84 28.07 5.17 14.06
C PHE A 84 29.50 5.35 13.56
N THR A 85 29.73 5.07 12.27
CA THR A 85 31.04 5.21 11.63
C THR A 85 31.49 6.67 11.57
N ASN A 86 30.56 7.59 11.34
CA ASN A 86 30.84 9.03 11.26
C ASN A 86 30.96 9.70 12.64
N ASN A 87 30.39 9.10 13.68
CA ASN A 87 30.29 9.66 15.03
C ASN A 87 31.17 8.89 16.03
N SER A 88 32.44 8.67 15.68
CA SER A 88 33.46 8.08 16.56
C SER A 88 33.11 6.73 17.19
N GLY A 89 32.27 5.91 16.52
CA GLY A 89 31.89 4.60 17.03
C GLY A 89 30.90 4.65 18.19
N THR A 90 29.98 5.62 18.19
CA THR A 90 28.86 5.65 19.14
C THR A 90 27.55 6.10 18.48
N TYR A 91 26.44 5.52 18.94
CA TYR A 91 25.09 5.97 18.60
C TYR A 91 24.61 7.13 19.49
N SER A 92 25.44 7.61 20.41
CA SER A 92 25.10 8.73 21.30
C SER A 92 24.78 10.00 20.50
N GLY A 93 23.65 10.64 20.83
CA GLY A 93 23.19 11.85 20.16
C GLY A 93 22.41 11.60 18.86
N LEU A 94 22.25 10.34 18.42
CA LEU A 94 21.44 10.00 17.25
C LEU A 94 19.97 10.34 17.49
N THR A 95 19.40 11.15 16.61
CA THR A 95 17.99 11.55 16.64
C THR A 95 17.21 10.91 15.49
N THR A 96 15.88 10.96 15.56
CA THR A 96 15.03 10.54 14.43
C THR A 96 15.18 11.43 13.19
N SER A 97 15.62 12.68 13.36
CA SER A 97 15.93 13.55 12.23
C SER A 97 17.16 13.03 11.48
N ASP A 98 18.21 12.63 12.21
CA ASP A 98 19.41 12.06 11.60
C ASP A 98 19.07 10.77 10.85
N MET A 99 18.22 9.92 11.45
CA MET A 99 17.73 8.72 10.79
C MET A 99 16.95 9.02 9.52
N LYS A 100 16.06 10.03 9.54
CA LYS A 100 15.31 10.44 8.36
C LYS A 100 16.20 11.01 7.25
N SER A 101 17.30 11.66 7.61
CA SER A 101 18.29 12.14 6.64
C SER A 101 19.10 11.00 6.01
N LEU A 102 19.41 9.96 6.78
CA LEU A 102 20.19 8.80 6.31
C LEU A 102 19.33 7.82 5.50
N GLU A 103 18.08 7.62 5.90
CA GLU A 103 17.15 6.73 5.21
C GLU A 103 15.77 7.40 5.08
N PRO A 104 15.55 8.18 4.00
CA PRO A 104 14.35 8.98 3.85
C PRO A 104 13.11 8.15 3.49
N SER A 105 13.26 6.88 3.09
CA SER A 105 12.12 6.03 2.74
C SER A 105 11.30 5.60 3.95
N LEU A 106 11.90 5.60 5.15
CA LEU A 106 11.28 5.13 6.38
C LEU A 106 10.70 6.27 7.22
N THR A 107 9.72 5.95 8.07
CA THR A 107 9.15 6.91 9.03
C THR A 107 9.62 6.56 10.42
N TYR A 108 10.22 7.53 11.12
CA TYR A 108 10.84 7.33 12.42
C TYR A 108 10.06 8.01 13.54
N VAL A 109 10.05 7.38 14.72
CA VAL A 109 9.49 7.95 15.95
C VAL A 109 10.45 7.78 17.11
N ALA A 110 10.65 8.86 17.88
CA ALA A 110 11.41 8.81 19.12
C ALA A 110 10.44 8.41 20.22
N THR A 111 10.47 7.15 20.64
CA THR A 111 9.52 6.66 21.65
C THR A 111 10.25 5.95 22.77
N VAL A 112 9.69 6.10 23.97
CA VAL A 112 10.01 5.21 25.08
C VAL A 112 9.36 3.88 24.71
N LEU A 113 10.15 2.94 24.18
CA LEU A 113 9.74 1.63 23.64
C LEU A 113 8.93 0.73 24.61
N ALA A 114 8.57 1.23 25.81
CA ALA A 114 8.05 0.46 26.94
C ALA A 114 6.53 0.18 26.86
N SER A 115 5.81 0.79 25.91
CA SER A 115 4.34 0.68 25.85
C SER A 115 3.78 0.26 24.48
N GLY A 116 4.62 0.03 23.47
CA GLY A 116 4.12 -0.31 22.13
C GLY A 116 3.30 0.80 21.47
N ALA A 117 3.43 2.05 21.93
CA ALA A 117 2.65 3.20 21.47
C ALA A 117 3.20 3.82 20.17
N TYR A 118 3.29 3.03 19.09
CA TYR A 118 3.62 3.54 17.75
C TYR A 118 2.86 2.78 16.67
N ALA A 119 2.54 3.48 15.58
CA ALA A 119 1.73 2.93 14.50
C ALA A 119 2.50 1.86 13.72
N PRO A 120 1.80 0.89 13.10
CA PRO A 120 2.45 -0.04 12.18
C PRO A 120 3.16 0.69 11.04
N SER A 121 4.22 0.09 10.49
CA SER A 121 5.03 0.72 9.43
C SER A 121 5.74 2.01 9.86
N THR A 122 6.08 2.12 11.15
CA THR A 122 6.95 3.16 11.68
C THR A 122 8.06 2.53 12.51
N VAL A 123 9.30 2.97 12.28
CA VAL A 123 10.46 2.50 13.02
C VAL A 123 10.66 3.37 14.24
N ALA A 124 10.44 2.79 15.40
CA ALA A 124 10.75 3.37 16.69
C ALA A 124 12.26 3.30 16.95
N VAL A 125 12.83 4.43 17.37
CA VAL A 125 14.26 4.59 17.67
C VAL A 125 14.41 4.95 19.14
N ALA A 126 15.26 4.20 19.85
CA ALA A 126 15.63 4.50 21.23
C ALA A 126 17.12 4.26 21.45
N SER A 127 17.72 5.01 22.38
CA SER A 127 19.07 4.74 22.87
C SER A 127 19.03 3.85 24.11
N ASP A 128 20.09 3.07 24.32
CA ASP A 128 20.26 2.25 25.53
C ASP A 128 20.92 3.03 26.69
N GLY A 129 21.18 4.33 26.50
CA GLY A 129 21.86 5.20 27.45
C GLY A 129 23.37 4.92 27.63
N SER A 130 23.91 3.87 27.01
CA SER A 130 25.30 3.42 27.10
C SER A 130 26.06 3.52 25.77
N GLY A 131 25.44 4.15 24.76
CA GLY A 131 26.01 4.34 23.43
C GLY A 131 25.54 3.33 22.38
N GLY A 132 24.64 2.43 22.76
CA GLY A 132 23.89 1.52 21.88
C GLY A 132 22.53 2.08 21.46
N ILE A 133 21.92 1.40 20.49
CA ILE A 133 20.66 1.77 19.85
C ILE A 133 19.71 0.58 19.75
N CYS A 134 18.42 0.88 19.85
CA CYS A 134 17.33 -0.04 19.63
C CYS A 134 16.42 0.50 18.55
N LEU A 135 16.15 -0.36 17.59
CA LEU A 135 15.25 -0.10 16.48
C LEU A 135 14.12 -1.10 16.57
N THR A 136 12.88 -0.67 16.43
CA THR A 136 11.73 -1.58 16.53
C THR A 136 10.62 -1.13 15.61
N GLU A 137 9.97 -2.07 14.96
CA GLU A 137 8.78 -1.84 14.17
C GLU A 137 7.67 -2.82 14.54
N LEU A 138 6.44 -2.32 14.58
CA LEU A 138 5.23 -3.12 14.67
C LEU A 138 4.75 -3.45 13.25
N SER A 139 4.69 -4.74 12.91
CA SER A 139 4.02 -5.16 11.68
C SER A 139 2.51 -4.95 11.79
N LYS A 140 1.84 -4.76 10.65
CA LYS A 140 0.37 -4.67 10.56
C LYS A 140 -0.35 -5.95 11.04
N THR A 141 0.38 -7.05 11.19
CA THR A 141 -0.10 -8.31 11.77
C THR A 141 -0.11 -8.32 13.31
N GLY A 142 0.52 -7.32 13.96
CA GLY A 142 0.65 -7.26 15.42
C GLY A 142 1.94 -7.86 15.98
N ILE A 143 2.89 -8.26 15.13
CA ILE A 143 4.20 -8.77 15.56
C ILE A 143 5.23 -7.65 15.53
N TYR A 144 5.96 -7.48 16.63
CA TYR A 144 7.11 -6.60 16.73
C TYR A 144 8.35 -7.28 16.16
N TYR A 145 9.13 -6.52 15.41
CA TYR A 145 10.48 -6.85 14.98
C TYR A 145 11.42 -5.79 15.51
N GLY A 146 12.50 -6.20 16.16
CA GLY A 146 13.45 -5.28 16.75
C GLY A 146 14.88 -5.73 16.59
N VAL A 147 15.77 -4.74 16.58
CA VAL A 147 17.21 -4.90 16.57
C VAL A 147 17.80 -4.08 17.70
N TYR A 148 18.72 -4.68 18.44
CA TYR A 148 19.54 -4.00 19.43
C TYR A 148 21.01 -4.10 19.02
N ASP A 149 21.67 -2.97 18.88
CA ASP A 149 23.12 -2.89 18.72
C ASP A 149 23.73 -2.18 19.95
N PRO A 150 24.52 -2.86 20.79
CA PRO A 150 25.19 -2.24 21.93
C PRO A 150 26.33 -1.27 21.55
N GLY A 151 26.66 -1.13 20.25
CA GLY A 151 27.82 -0.38 19.78
C GLY A 151 29.14 -1.14 19.87
N ASN A 152 29.10 -2.43 20.20
CA ASN A 152 30.27 -3.32 20.29
C ASN A 152 30.24 -4.45 19.24
N GLY A 153 29.30 -4.42 18.30
CA GLY A 153 29.15 -5.42 17.25
C GLY A 153 28.35 -6.67 17.67
N ALA A 154 27.94 -6.81 18.93
CA ALA A 154 27.11 -7.92 19.40
C ALA A 154 25.61 -7.65 19.17
N ILE A 155 25.24 -7.49 17.89
CA ILE A 155 23.87 -7.16 17.47
C ILE A 155 22.90 -8.31 17.80
N LYS A 156 21.71 -7.96 18.29
CA LYS A 156 20.64 -8.90 18.60
C LYS A 156 19.40 -8.60 17.79
N TYR A 157 18.83 -9.64 17.18
CA TYR A 157 17.58 -9.61 16.45
C TYR A 157 16.49 -10.29 17.28
N MET A 158 15.35 -9.62 17.44
CA MET A 158 14.27 -10.07 18.30
C MET A 158 12.91 -9.89 17.62
N ASN A 159 12.00 -10.84 17.80
CA ASN A 159 10.61 -10.68 17.39
C ASN A 159 9.61 -11.27 18.39
N GLY A 160 8.41 -10.73 18.44
CA GLY A 160 7.33 -11.24 19.28
C GLY A 160 6.13 -10.31 19.39
N THR A 161 5.22 -10.60 20.31
CA THR A 161 3.97 -9.84 20.49
C THR A 161 4.09 -8.68 21.48
N THR A 162 5.28 -8.49 22.06
CA THR A 162 5.59 -7.39 22.97
C THR A 162 6.71 -6.56 22.39
N SER A 163 6.66 -5.25 22.59
CA SER A 163 7.67 -4.32 22.07
C SER A 163 9.03 -4.63 22.72
N PRO A 164 10.07 -5.01 21.97
CA PRO A 164 11.42 -5.12 22.51
C PRO A 164 11.92 -3.79 23.07
N TRP A 165 12.49 -3.82 24.27
CA TRP A 165 13.22 -2.69 24.85
C TRP A 165 14.71 -2.95 24.82
N CYS A 166 15.51 -1.89 24.85
CA CYS A 166 16.96 -1.96 24.97
C CYS A 166 17.39 -2.82 26.17
N GLY A 167 17.71 -4.09 25.91
CA GLY A 167 18.31 -5.00 26.89
C GLY A 167 17.36 -5.90 27.68
N THR A 168 16.03 -5.71 27.67
CA THR A 168 15.10 -6.65 28.33
C THR A 168 14.61 -7.68 27.31
N SER A 169 15.15 -8.89 27.38
CA SER A 169 14.60 -10.07 26.73
C SER A 169 13.25 -10.41 27.34
N TYR A 170 12.19 -9.75 26.85
CA TYR A 170 10.86 -10.34 26.89
C TYR A 170 10.87 -11.62 26.04
N ALA A 171 9.84 -12.46 26.12
CA ALA A 171 9.74 -13.74 25.41
C ALA A 171 9.77 -13.56 23.87
N LEU A 172 10.96 -13.27 23.36
CA LEU A 172 11.24 -12.87 22.01
C LEU A 172 12.13 -13.96 21.42
N THR A 173 11.73 -14.46 20.27
CA THR A 173 12.52 -15.45 19.57
C THR A 173 13.65 -14.72 18.86
N ALA A 174 14.85 -15.28 18.90
CA ALA A 174 15.91 -14.81 18.02
C ALA A 174 15.53 -15.19 16.58
N TRP A 175 15.55 -14.22 15.68
CA TRP A 175 15.42 -14.48 14.25
C TRP A 175 16.77 -14.22 13.59
N THR A 176 17.15 -15.08 12.65
CA THR A 176 18.35 -14.87 11.84
C THR A 176 18.01 -13.97 10.66
N GLU A 177 19.00 -13.18 10.22
CA GLU A 177 18.92 -12.37 8.99
C GLU A 177 18.42 -13.20 7.80
#